data_AF-A0A8R2JQI5-F1
#
_entry.id   AF-A0A8R2JQI5-F1
#
_cell.length_a   1.000
_cell.length_b   1.000
_cell.length_c   1.000
_cell.angle_alpha   90.00
_cell.angle_beta   90.00
_cell.angle_gamma   90.00
#
_symmetry.space_group_name_H-M   'P 1'
#
loop_
_entity.id
_entity.type
_entity.pdbx_description
1 polymer ?
#
loop_
_entity_poly.entity_id
_entity_poly.type
_entity_poly.pdbx_seq_one_letter_code
_entity_poly.pdbx_strand_id
1 'polypeptide(L)'
;MAEVIPSQYSEGFCCSCKMAVNIQRQMNDCQGQTRFRHVIHGRNAFLNEDIETLISRMVDNIDSDDEMIANDTGRSSSGTYKRQIRGGQSCESTNRPAGNIDEEYRLHESSHCLQFSDLWYNVNKLESTSYHHSLTISIYEKYTMDNIIPLYRKIISNVKLSNNNKNYENDESTVQANYVALTFGDDQYYSLDINSDRLLIPEKVPLIVKHLYPQSTDDPKKYLILNANNISTKGDECNKAGVSYEAFFKQSNRCGVKRSSCLNNQPSHLWKHDMDAIESGIPGSYFLENFVTFPQNSKVMEKINGTETLNLHYEMDYTSELLIHKETNYNSVLTTSNYIRYTL
;
A
#
# COMPACT_ATOMS: atom_id res chain seq x y z
N MET A 1 -17.03 -13.83 14.18
CA MET A 1 -17.91 -12.64 14.13
C MET A 1 -17.10 -11.50 14.72
N ALA A 2 -16.64 -10.56 13.89
CA ALA A 2 -15.94 -9.39 14.36
C ALA A 2 -16.94 -8.44 15.04
N GLU A 3 -16.63 -8.03 16.26
CA GLU A 3 -17.42 -7.08 17.03
C GLU A 3 -17.39 -5.72 16.32
N VAL A 4 -18.54 -5.27 15.80
CA VAL A 4 -18.66 -3.95 15.20
C VAL A 4 -18.68 -2.94 16.34
N ILE A 5 -17.51 -2.40 16.68
CA ILE A 5 -17.39 -1.28 17.61
C ILE A 5 -18.06 -0.07 16.91
N PRO A 6 -19.14 0.51 17.46
CA PRO A 6 -19.77 1.67 16.85
C PRO A 6 -18.75 2.81 16.73
N SER A 7 -18.67 3.43 15.55
CA SER A 7 -17.74 4.54 15.33
C SER A 7 -18.06 5.66 16.33
N GLN A 8 -17.08 6.01 17.16
CA GLN A 8 -17.23 7.08 18.15
C GLN A 8 -17.29 8.48 17.51
N TYR A 9 -17.06 8.56 16.20
CA TYR A 9 -16.97 9.80 15.43
C TYR A 9 -18.05 9.86 14.35
N SER A 10 -18.58 11.07 14.15
CA SER A 10 -19.51 11.39 13.07
C SER A 10 -18.87 11.12 11.72
N GLU A 11 -19.67 10.62 10.77
CA GLU A 11 -19.28 10.39 9.38
C GLU A 11 -18.90 11.70 8.64
N GLY A 12 -19.16 12.86 9.27
CA GLY A 12 -18.91 14.18 8.69
C GLY A 12 -19.09 15.36 9.65
N PHE A 13 -19.01 16.56 9.10
CA PHE A 13 -19.20 17.83 9.83
C PHE A 13 -19.79 18.93 8.93
N CYS A 14 -20.32 19.98 9.56
CA CYS A 14 -20.93 21.11 8.87
C CYS A 14 -20.04 22.35 8.92
N CYS A 15 -19.86 23.01 7.79
CA CYS A 15 -19.16 24.29 7.68
C CYS A 15 -20.14 25.42 7.39
N SER A 16 -19.95 26.56 8.06
CA SER A 16 -20.67 27.81 7.84
C SER A 16 -19.83 28.81 7.05
N CYS A 17 -20.48 29.80 6.43
CA CYS A 17 -19.81 30.98 5.89
C CYS A 17 -19.28 31.93 6.98
N LYS A 18 -19.73 31.78 8.23
CA LYS A 18 -19.23 32.55 9.36
C LYS A 18 -18.05 31.84 10.02
N MET A 19 -16.86 32.44 9.99
CA MET A 19 -15.65 31.84 10.57
C MET A 19 -15.78 31.58 12.07
N ALA A 20 -16.37 32.52 12.83
CA ALA A 20 -16.60 32.35 14.26
C ALA A 20 -17.44 31.10 14.60
N VAL A 21 -18.44 30.78 13.77
CA VAL A 21 -19.27 29.56 13.92
C VAL A 21 -18.42 28.30 13.68
N ASN A 22 -17.51 28.33 12.71
CA ASN A 22 -16.62 27.21 12.41
C ASN A 22 -15.63 26.96 13.57
N ILE A 23 -15.05 28.03 14.13
CA ILE A 23 -14.13 27.96 15.29
C ILE A 23 -14.87 27.36 16.48
N GLN A 24 -16.06 27.87 16.81
CA GLN A 24 -16.85 27.37 17.92
C GLN A 24 -17.20 25.89 17.77
N ARG A 25 -17.63 25.45 16.59
CA ARG A 25 -17.91 24.03 16.30
C ARG A 25 -16.68 23.17 16.48
N GLN A 26 -15.53 23.60 15.97
CA GLN A 26 -14.29 22.85 16.09
C GLN A 26 -13.82 22.74 17.55
N MET A 27 -13.94 23.80 18.35
CA MET A 27 -13.59 23.75 19.77
C MET A 27 -14.48 22.78 20.56
N ASN A 28 -15.80 22.82 20.33
CA ASN A 28 -16.75 21.92 21.01
C ASN A 28 -16.52 20.45 20.65
N ASP A 29 -16.14 20.19 19.39
CA ASP A 29 -15.81 18.85 18.92
C ASP A 29 -14.48 18.34 19.48
N CYS A 30 -13.48 19.21 19.67
CA CYS A 30 -12.20 18.88 20.29
C CYS A 30 -12.28 18.61 21.81
N GLN A 31 -13.32 19.13 22.50
CA GLN A 31 -13.54 18.91 23.93
C GLN A 31 -14.29 17.61 24.27
N GLY A 32 -14.53 16.72 23.28
CA GLY A 32 -15.17 15.42 23.52
C GLY A 32 -16.67 15.50 23.88
N GLN A 33 -17.30 16.66 23.71
CA GLN A 33 -18.74 16.82 23.88
C GLN A 33 -19.47 16.56 22.56
N THR A 34 -19.38 15.34 22.01
CA THR A 34 -20.16 14.95 20.83
C THR A 34 -21.64 14.77 21.20
N ARG A 35 -22.36 15.89 21.35
CA ARG A 35 -23.82 15.91 21.23
C ARG A 35 -24.18 16.24 19.78
N PHE A 36 -24.10 15.27 18.90
CA PHE A 36 -25.07 15.23 17.78
C PHE A 36 -26.43 14.80 18.34
N ARG A 37 -27.01 15.63 19.21
CA ARG A 37 -28.46 15.67 19.38
C ARG A 37 -28.95 16.73 18.42
N HIS A 38 -29.94 16.39 17.60
CA HIS A 38 -30.82 17.37 16.98
C HIS A 38 -31.13 18.45 18.03
N VAL A 39 -30.76 19.70 17.71
CA VAL A 39 -30.90 20.83 18.62
C VAL A 39 -32.39 20.97 18.97
N ILE A 40 -32.75 20.61 20.19
CA ILE A 40 -33.90 21.17 20.90
C ILE A 40 -33.34 22.35 21.68
N HIS A 41 -33.94 23.53 21.47
CA HIS A 41 -33.56 24.80 22.07
C HIS A 41 -33.31 24.73 23.58
N GLY A 42 -32.24 25.40 24.02
CA GLY A 42 -32.00 25.73 25.43
C GLY A 42 -31.12 26.97 25.52
N ARG A 43 -31.69 28.05 26.09
CA ARG A 43 -31.08 29.37 26.32
C ARG A 43 -29.90 29.33 27.32
N ASN A 44 -28.95 30.25 27.08
CA ASN A 44 -28.01 30.92 28.00
C ASN A 44 -27.00 30.05 28.79
N ALA A 45 -25.69 30.35 28.70
CA ALA A 45 -25.02 31.34 29.56
C ALA A 45 -23.47 31.16 29.61
N PHE A 46 -22.79 32.27 29.89
CA PHE A 46 -21.39 32.44 30.36
C PHE A 46 -20.23 32.23 29.36
N LEU A 47 -19.73 33.35 28.83
CA LEU A 47 -18.39 33.49 28.25
C LEU A 47 -17.40 33.70 29.40
N ASN A 48 -16.42 32.80 29.56
CA ASN A 48 -15.28 32.98 30.48
C ASN A 48 -14.18 33.80 29.78
N GLU A 49 -13.59 34.74 30.52
CA GLU A 49 -12.54 35.69 30.07
C GLU A 49 -11.28 35.02 29.49
N ASP A 50 -11.03 33.74 29.78
CA ASP A 50 -9.91 32.97 29.20
C ASP A 50 -10.03 32.73 27.69
N ILE A 51 -11.22 32.92 27.10
CA ILE A 51 -11.50 32.75 25.68
C ILE A 51 -10.96 33.94 24.85
N GLU A 52 -11.03 35.16 25.39
CA GLU A 52 -10.52 36.37 24.73
C GLU A 52 -9.00 36.27 24.50
N THR A 53 -8.26 35.75 25.48
CA THR A 53 -6.79 35.63 25.38
C THR A 53 -6.36 34.55 24.37
N LEU A 54 -7.18 33.51 24.17
CA LEU A 54 -6.95 32.47 23.17
C LEU A 54 -7.35 32.94 21.76
N ILE A 55 -8.42 33.73 21.66
CA ILE A 55 -8.83 34.41 20.42
C ILE A 55 -7.75 35.40 20.00
N SER A 56 -7.22 36.24 20.90
CA SER A 56 -6.11 37.16 20.57
C SER A 56 -4.88 36.42 20.06
N ARG A 57 -4.48 35.29 20.66
CA ARG A 57 -3.33 34.50 20.13
C ARG A 57 -3.58 33.86 18.76
N MET A 58 -4.84 33.60 18.40
CA MET A 58 -5.22 33.10 17.07
C MET A 58 -5.42 34.24 16.06
N VAL A 59 -5.81 35.43 16.50
CA VAL A 59 -6.02 36.64 15.69
C VAL A 59 -4.72 37.44 15.48
N ASP A 60 -3.77 37.40 16.43
CA ASP A 60 -2.45 38.03 16.29
C ASP A 60 -1.56 37.30 15.26
N ASN A 61 -1.93 36.07 14.86
CA ASN A 61 -1.35 35.38 13.71
C ASN A 61 -2.17 35.59 12.40
N ILE A 62 -3.20 36.43 12.44
CA ILE A 62 -4.06 36.77 11.29
C ILE A 62 -3.88 38.23 10.88
N ASP A 63 -3.40 39.11 11.77
CA ASP A 63 -3.18 40.54 11.47
C ASP A 63 -1.81 40.89 10.85
N SER A 64 -1.05 39.91 10.33
CA SER A 64 0.17 40.20 9.56
C SER A 64 0.15 39.79 8.09
N ASP A 65 -0.86 39.06 7.60
CA ASP A 65 -0.92 38.63 6.20
C ASP A 65 -2.24 39.08 5.53
N ASP A 66 -2.40 40.39 5.40
CA ASP A 66 -3.30 41.04 4.43
C ASP A 66 -2.79 40.90 2.96
N GLU A 67 -1.82 40.00 2.70
CA GLU A 67 -1.30 39.68 1.37
C GLU A 67 -1.10 38.16 1.18
N MET A 68 -2.16 37.43 0.87
CA MET A 68 -2.06 36.36 -0.14
C MET A 68 -3.12 36.57 -1.21
N ILE A 69 -2.88 37.63 -1.98
CA ILE A 69 -3.39 37.80 -3.33
C ILE A 69 -2.89 36.61 -4.15
N ALA A 70 -3.80 35.72 -4.54
CA ALA A 70 -3.56 34.91 -5.74
C ALA A 70 -3.53 35.89 -6.92
N ASN A 71 -2.31 36.23 -7.36
CA ASN A 71 -2.09 36.98 -8.60
C ASN A 71 -2.61 36.15 -9.77
N ASP A 72 -3.86 36.41 -10.15
CA ASP A 72 -4.34 36.14 -11.50
C ASP A 72 -4.39 37.49 -12.23
N THR A 73 -3.30 37.78 -12.95
CA THR A 73 -3.16 38.99 -13.75
C THR A 73 -4.10 38.93 -14.95
N GLY A 74 -5.27 39.57 -14.86
CA GLY A 74 -6.08 39.78 -16.06
C GLY A 74 -7.50 40.30 -15.85
N ARG A 75 -7.65 41.63 -15.77
CA ARG A 75 -8.87 42.41 -16.09
C ARG A 75 -10.12 42.23 -15.21
N SER A 76 -10.31 43.25 -14.35
CA SER A 76 -11.52 44.09 -14.29
C SER A 76 -12.89 43.43 -14.00
N SER A 77 -13.19 43.23 -12.71
CA SER A 77 -14.42 43.70 -12.02
C SER A 77 -14.43 43.10 -10.60
N SER A 78 -13.97 43.84 -9.60
CA SER A 78 -13.81 43.32 -8.23
C SER A 78 -15.15 43.27 -7.49
N GLY A 79 -15.96 42.29 -7.87
CA GLY A 79 -16.96 41.68 -7.01
C GLY A 79 -16.44 40.30 -6.64
N THR A 80 -15.40 40.21 -5.80
CA THR A 80 -14.94 38.93 -5.24
C THR A 80 -15.99 38.43 -4.26
N TYR A 81 -17.00 37.74 -4.78
CA TYR A 81 -18.00 37.04 -4.00
C TYR A 81 -17.29 36.19 -2.93
N LYS A 82 -17.53 36.44 -1.64
CA LYS A 82 -17.00 35.62 -0.55
C LYS A 82 -17.56 34.20 -0.71
N ARG A 83 -16.74 33.24 -1.14
CA ARG A 83 -17.14 31.81 -1.22
C ARG A 83 -16.60 31.07 0.00
N GLN A 84 -17.35 30.09 0.48
CA GLN A 84 -16.83 29.17 1.48
C GLN A 84 -15.72 28.30 0.87
N ILE A 85 -14.56 28.22 1.51
CA ILE A 85 -13.36 27.55 0.95
C ILE A 85 -13.61 26.06 0.67
N ARG A 86 -14.19 25.32 1.62
CA ARG A 86 -14.39 23.87 1.46
C ARG A 86 -15.62 23.50 0.64
N GLY A 87 -16.76 24.14 0.92
CA GLY A 87 -18.04 23.82 0.26
C GLY A 87 -18.25 24.53 -1.08
N GLY A 88 -17.50 25.60 -1.36
CA GLY A 88 -17.56 26.34 -2.62
C GLY A 88 -18.80 27.21 -2.82
N GLN A 89 -19.79 27.15 -1.93
CA GLN A 89 -21.02 27.94 -2.02
C GLN A 89 -20.75 29.43 -1.79
N SER A 90 -21.57 30.27 -2.42
CA SER A 90 -21.55 31.72 -2.21
C SER A 90 -22.08 32.08 -0.81
N CYS A 91 -21.32 32.89 -0.08
CA CYS A 91 -21.72 33.43 1.22
C CYS A 91 -22.59 34.70 1.11
N GLU A 92 -22.91 35.13 -0.11
CA GLU A 92 -23.65 36.37 -0.38
C GLU A 92 -25.05 36.12 -0.98
N SER A 93 -25.42 34.85 -1.23
CA SER A 93 -26.68 34.49 -1.88
C SER A 93 -27.91 34.90 -1.05
N THR A 94 -28.67 35.89 -1.51
CA THR A 94 -29.96 36.31 -0.93
C THR A 94 -31.15 35.48 -1.39
N ASN A 95 -30.94 34.48 -2.25
CA ASN A 95 -31.99 33.59 -2.77
C ASN A 95 -32.52 32.66 -1.68
N ARG A 96 -33.49 33.16 -0.90
CA ARG A 96 -34.22 32.45 0.14
C ARG A 96 -35.42 31.73 -0.48
N PRO A 97 -35.60 30.40 -0.30
CA PRO A 97 -36.89 29.77 -0.53
C PRO A 97 -37.97 30.51 0.27
N ALA A 98 -39.06 30.90 -0.39
CA ALA A 98 -40.18 31.55 0.30
C ALA A 98 -40.86 30.53 1.23
N GLY A 99 -40.69 30.68 2.55
CA GLY A 99 -41.31 29.82 3.55
C GLY A 99 -40.43 29.63 4.79
N ASN A 100 -41.04 29.20 5.90
CA ASN A 100 -40.47 29.01 7.25
C ASN A 100 -39.16 28.21 7.24
N ILE A 101 -38.04 28.89 7.07
CA ILE A 101 -36.71 28.38 7.37
C ILE A 101 -36.35 28.97 8.72
N ASP A 102 -36.27 28.13 9.75
CA ASP A 102 -36.16 28.54 11.16
C ASP A 102 -34.97 29.47 11.46
N GLU A 103 -33.92 29.49 10.64
CA GLU A 103 -32.76 30.34 10.87
C GLU A 103 -32.12 30.82 9.56
N GLU A 104 -31.95 32.14 9.44
CA GLU A 104 -31.32 32.89 8.34
C GLU A 104 -29.92 32.38 7.93
N TYR A 105 -29.28 31.57 8.77
CA TYR A 105 -27.90 31.10 8.61
C TYR A 105 -27.75 29.73 7.95
N ARG A 106 -28.81 28.91 7.92
CA ARG A 106 -28.73 27.53 7.37
C ARG A 106 -28.53 27.49 5.85
N LEU A 107 -28.87 28.57 5.14
CA LEU A 107 -28.76 28.65 3.68
C LEU A 107 -27.31 28.75 3.16
N HIS A 108 -26.36 29.03 4.04
CA HIS A 108 -24.95 29.22 3.71
C HIS A 108 -24.05 28.12 4.30
N GLU A 109 -24.65 27.04 4.78
CA GLU A 109 -23.94 25.90 5.34
C GLU A 109 -23.67 24.83 4.30
N SER A 110 -22.64 24.03 4.54
CA SER A 110 -22.32 22.85 3.74
C SER A 110 -22.06 21.67 4.68
N SER A 111 -22.45 20.49 4.24
CA SER A 111 -22.15 19.23 4.93
C SER A 111 -21.04 18.50 4.19
N HIS A 112 -20.05 17.99 4.94
CA HIS A 112 -18.90 17.26 4.40
C HIS A 112 -18.89 15.87 5.00
N CYS A 113 -19.21 14.86 4.19
CA CYS A 113 -19.26 13.47 4.61
C CYS A 113 -18.14 12.67 3.95
N LEU A 114 -17.47 11.80 4.72
CA LEU A 114 -16.50 10.85 4.18
C LEU A 114 -17.23 9.61 3.65
N GLN A 115 -16.85 9.16 2.45
CA GLN A 115 -17.35 7.93 1.85
C GLN A 115 -16.17 7.08 1.39
N PHE A 116 -16.30 5.76 1.53
CA PHE A 116 -15.32 4.80 1.04
C PHE A 116 -15.67 4.33 -0.37
N SER A 117 -14.65 3.98 -1.14
CA SER A 117 -14.82 3.35 -2.46
C SER A 117 -15.32 1.92 -2.32
N ASP A 118 -15.94 1.37 -3.37
CA ASP A 118 -16.30 -0.05 -3.42
C ASP A 118 -15.07 -0.95 -3.56
N LEU A 119 -13.93 -0.42 -4.04
CA LEU A 119 -12.69 -1.16 -4.13
C LEU A 119 -11.90 -1.05 -2.81
N TRP A 120 -11.66 -2.21 -2.21
CA TRP A 120 -10.84 -2.37 -1.01
C TRP A 120 -9.48 -2.99 -1.34
N TYR A 121 -8.51 -2.84 -0.44
CA TYR A 121 -7.20 -3.44 -0.54
C TYR A 121 -6.88 -4.20 0.74
N ASN A 122 -6.37 -5.42 0.60
CA ASN A 122 -5.75 -6.17 1.68
C ASN A 122 -4.34 -5.64 1.92
N VAL A 123 -4.04 -5.28 3.17
CA VAL A 123 -2.71 -4.81 3.59
C VAL A 123 -1.94 -6.00 4.18
N ASN A 124 -0.98 -6.51 3.43
CA ASN A 124 -0.22 -7.70 3.80
C ASN A 124 1.18 -7.32 4.30
N LYS A 125 1.54 -7.84 5.47
CA LYS A 125 2.92 -7.81 5.95
C LYS A 125 3.71 -8.91 5.24
N LEU A 126 4.93 -8.61 4.81
CA LEU A 126 5.84 -9.60 4.26
C LEU A 126 6.48 -10.41 5.40
N GLU A 127 6.62 -11.71 5.20
CA GLU A 127 7.35 -12.59 6.11
C GLU A 127 8.80 -12.80 5.65
N SER A 128 9.60 -13.44 6.51
CA SER A 128 10.98 -13.79 6.18
C SER A 128 11.03 -14.60 4.89
N THR A 129 11.98 -14.22 4.03
CA THR A 129 12.17 -14.84 2.72
C THR A 129 12.75 -16.25 2.86
N SER A 130 12.47 -17.10 1.88
CA SER A 130 13.09 -18.41 1.76
C SER A 130 13.46 -18.68 0.30
N TYR A 131 14.65 -19.21 0.07
CA TYR A 131 15.09 -19.57 -1.28
C TYR A 131 14.57 -20.94 -1.66
N HIS A 132 13.96 -21.02 -2.84
CA HIS A 132 13.62 -22.30 -3.46
C HIS A 132 14.63 -22.63 -4.56
N HIS A 133 15.52 -23.58 -4.27
CA HIS A 133 16.45 -24.14 -5.22
C HIS A 133 16.31 -25.66 -5.26
N SER A 134 16.45 -26.23 -6.46
CA SER A 134 16.42 -27.67 -6.66
C SER A 134 17.38 -28.08 -7.75
N LEU A 135 18.04 -29.21 -7.56
CA LEU A 135 18.91 -29.84 -8.53
C LEU A 135 18.41 -31.24 -8.89
N THR A 136 18.72 -31.68 -10.09
CA THR A 136 18.35 -33.01 -10.58
C THR A 136 19.62 -33.78 -10.89
N ILE A 137 19.79 -34.95 -10.25
CA ILE A 137 20.97 -35.80 -10.42
C ILE A 137 20.62 -37.08 -11.15
N SER A 138 21.55 -37.56 -11.97
CA SER A 138 21.51 -38.89 -12.56
C SER A 138 22.90 -39.50 -12.47
N ILE A 139 22.99 -40.73 -11.96
CA ILE A 139 24.26 -41.42 -11.76
C ILE A 139 24.29 -42.66 -12.63
N TYR A 140 25.39 -42.80 -13.36
CA TYR A 140 25.63 -43.91 -14.27
C TYR A 140 26.92 -44.62 -13.87
N GLU A 141 26.92 -45.93 -14.02
CA GLU A 141 28.07 -46.80 -13.77
C GLU A 141 28.54 -47.39 -15.08
N LYS A 142 29.83 -47.22 -15.38
CA LYS A 142 30.45 -47.87 -16.53
C LYS A 142 30.66 -49.34 -16.21
N TYR A 143 30.23 -50.24 -17.10
CA TYR A 143 30.37 -51.69 -16.89
C TYR A 143 31.14 -52.44 -17.99
N THR A 144 31.60 -51.76 -19.05
CA THR A 144 32.50 -52.37 -20.04
C THR A 144 33.97 -52.08 -19.73
N MET A 145 34.80 -53.12 -19.79
CA MET A 145 36.26 -53.03 -19.57
C MET A 145 37.03 -52.66 -20.85
N ASP A 146 36.47 -52.89 -22.04
CA ASP A 146 37.19 -52.72 -23.32
C ASP A 146 36.96 -51.35 -23.98
N ASN A 147 38.02 -50.81 -24.57
CA ASN A 147 38.17 -49.43 -25.05
C ASN A 147 37.37 -49.07 -26.32
N ILE A 148 36.53 -49.95 -26.87
CA ILE A 148 35.93 -49.71 -28.19
C ILE A 148 34.66 -48.85 -28.07
N ILE A 149 33.78 -49.14 -27.09
CA ILE A 149 32.59 -48.32 -26.79
C ILE A 149 32.27 -48.43 -25.28
N PRO A 150 32.33 -47.33 -24.51
CA PRO A 150 31.94 -47.37 -23.10
C PRO A 150 30.42 -47.53 -22.98
N LEU A 151 29.97 -48.58 -22.29
CA LEU A 151 28.56 -48.77 -21.94
C LEU A 151 28.35 -48.41 -20.48
N TYR A 152 27.23 -47.73 -20.24
CA TYR A 152 26.85 -47.19 -18.95
C TYR A 152 25.50 -47.76 -18.52
N ARG A 153 25.47 -48.33 -17.31
CA ARG A 153 24.27 -48.72 -16.59
C ARG A 153 23.78 -47.49 -15.82
N LYS A 154 22.52 -47.14 -15.95
CA LYS A 154 21.93 -46.11 -15.09
C LYS A 154 21.69 -46.69 -13.69
N ILE A 155 22.28 -46.08 -12.67
CA ILE A 155 22.09 -46.45 -11.25
C ILE A 155 20.99 -45.60 -10.65
N ILE A 156 21.04 -44.29 -10.91
CA ILE A 156 20.05 -43.31 -10.44
C ILE A 156 19.56 -42.50 -11.64
N SER A 157 18.25 -42.29 -11.73
CA SER A 157 17.63 -41.49 -12.78
C SER A 157 16.87 -40.31 -12.21
N ASN A 158 17.23 -39.09 -12.63
CA ASN A 158 16.45 -37.87 -12.43
C ASN A 158 15.97 -37.64 -10.98
N VAL A 159 16.83 -37.92 -10.01
CA VAL A 159 16.50 -37.66 -8.60
C VAL A 159 16.57 -36.16 -8.35
N LYS A 160 15.45 -35.59 -7.91
CA LYS A 160 15.35 -34.17 -7.58
C LYS A 160 15.62 -33.98 -6.09
N LEU A 161 16.67 -33.23 -5.78
CA LEU A 161 16.99 -32.76 -4.44
C LEU A 161 16.71 -31.27 -4.35
N SER A 162 16.26 -30.81 -3.18
CA SER A 162 15.94 -29.40 -2.93
C SER A 162 16.08 -29.05 -1.45
N ASN A 163 15.86 -27.77 -1.14
CA ASN A 163 15.69 -27.28 0.23
C ASN A 163 14.67 -28.08 1.08
N ASN A 164 13.60 -28.58 0.45
CA ASN A 164 12.54 -29.35 1.11
C ASN A 164 12.75 -30.86 1.02
N ASN A 165 13.54 -31.33 0.05
CA ASN A 165 13.89 -32.75 -0.12
C ASN A 165 15.42 -32.90 -0.17
N LYS A 166 16.06 -32.87 1.00
CA LYS A 166 17.52 -32.75 1.10
C LYS A 166 18.28 -34.06 0.93
N ASN A 167 17.64 -35.21 1.17
CA ASN A 167 18.31 -36.50 1.24
C ASN A 167 17.76 -37.44 0.18
N TYR A 168 18.64 -38.26 -0.37
CA TYR A 168 18.29 -39.39 -1.20
C TYR A 168 19.19 -40.58 -0.88
N GLU A 169 18.60 -41.75 -0.90
CA GLU A 169 19.29 -43.04 -0.82
C GLU A 169 18.61 -43.98 -1.82
N ASN A 170 19.41 -44.77 -2.55
CA ASN A 170 18.86 -45.78 -3.46
C ASN A 170 18.49 -47.07 -2.72
N ASP A 171 17.65 -47.90 -3.33
CA ASP A 171 17.14 -49.14 -2.71
C ASP A 171 18.25 -50.13 -2.28
N GLU A 172 19.38 -50.11 -2.98
CA GLU A 172 20.55 -50.95 -2.68
C GLU A 172 21.46 -50.36 -1.58
N SER A 173 21.18 -49.15 -1.09
CA SER A 173 22.03 -48.37 -0.16
C SER A 173 23.49 -48.19 -0.63
N THR A 174 23.73 -48.32 -1.94
CA THR A 174 25.05 -48.17 -2.56
C THR A 174 25.39 -46.73 -2.90
N VAL A 175 24.39 -45.85 -2.92
CA VAL A 175 24.54 -44.42 -3.19
C VAL A 175 23.63 -43.61 -2.29
N GLN A 176 24.22 -42.65 -1.61
CA GLN A 176 23.52 -41.63 -0.85
C GLN A 176 23.87 -40.24 -1.40
N ALA A 177 22.89 -39.34 -1.42
CA ALA A 177 23.10 -37.96 -1.81
C ALA A 177 22.44 -37.02 -0.80
N ASN A 178 23.18 -35.99 -0.39
CA ASN A 178 22.71 -34.97 0.52
C ASN A 178 22.90 -33.58 -0.10
N TYR A 179 21.83 -32.80 -0.08
CA TYR A 179 21.79 -31.41 -0.53
C TYR A 179 21.93 -30.47 0.66
N VAL A 180 22.92 -29.60 0.59
CA VAL A 180 23.18 -28.55 1.57
C VAL A 180 23.07 -27.19 0.89
N ALA A 181 22.17 -26.35 1.38
CA ALA A 181 22.12 -24.95 0.97
C ALA A 181 23.23 -24.18 1.71
N LEU A 182 24.17 -23.59 0.99
CA LEU A 182 25.19 -22.71 1.56
C LEU A 182 24.81 -21.26 1.27
N THR A 183 24.05 -20.66 2.17
CA THR A 183 23.75 -19.22 2.09
C THR A 183 24.91 -18.45 2.73
N PHE A 184 25.75 -17.81 1.93
CA PHE A 184 26.73 -16.85 2.43
C PHE A 184 26.10 -15.45 2.41
N GLY A 185 25.82 -14.87 3.59
CA GLY A 185 25.74 -13.42 3.77
C GLY A 185 24.54 -12.68 3.15
N ASP A 186 23.37 -13.31 3.05
CA ASP A 186 22.20 -12.75 2.33
C ASP A 186 21.37 -11.70 3.10
N ASP A 187 21.73 -11.34 4.34
CA ASP A 187 20.94 -10.40 5.14
C ASP A 187 20.98 -8.93 4.60
N GLN A 188 21.68 -8.65 3.50
CA GLN A 188 22.06 -7.27 3.14
C GLN A 188 21.41 -6.69 1.87
N TYR A 189 20.73 -7.46 1.01
CA TYR A 189 20.23 -6.91 -0.26
C TYR A 189 18.88 -7.50 -0.70
N TYR A 190 17.84 -7.28 0.10
CA TYR A 190 16.46 -7.48 -0.36
C TYR A 190 15.90 -6.16 -0.89
N SER A 191 15.30 -6.18 -2.08
CA SER A 191 14.63 -4.99 -2.63
C SER A 191 13.36 -4.59 -1.86
N LEU A 192 12.83 -5.49 -1.03
CA LEU A 192 11.68 -5.26 -0.15
C LEU A 192 12.11 -5.43 1.30
N ASP A 193 11.75 -4.48 2.16
CA ASP A 193 11.99 -4.56 3.60
C ASP A 193 10.80 -5.22 4.31
N ILE A 194 11.01 -6.40 4.89
CA ILE A 194 9.97 -7.17 5.59
C ILE A 194 9.39 -6.47 6.83
N ASN A 195 10.13 -5.52 7.41
CA ASN A 195 9.72 -4.78 8.59
C ASN A 195 8.87 -3.58 8.21
N SER A 196 9.32 -2.81 7.21
CA SER A 196 8.68 -1.56 6.84
C SER A 196 7.67 -1.70 5.71
N ASP A 197 7.86 -2.58 4.73
CA ASP A 197 7.04 -2.58 3.53
C ASP A 197 5.77 -3.42 3.69
N ARG A 198 4.71 -2.97 3.04
CA ARG A 198 3.41 -3.65 2.99
C ARG A 198 2.99 -3.84 1.54
N LEU A 199 2.52 -5.05 1.24
CA LEU A 199 1.96 -5.40 -0.05
C LEU A 199 0.44 -5.20 -0.01
N LEU A 200 -0.03 -4.25 -0.79
CA LEU A 200 -1.44 -3.91 -0.94
C LEU A 200 -2.02 -4.62 -2.15
N ILE A 201 -2.90 -5.59 -1.89
CA ILE A 201 -3.55 -6.42 -2.92
C ILE A 201 -5.01 -5.97 -3.08
N PRO A 202 -5.44 -5.54 -4.27
CA PRO A 202 -6.82 -5.12 -4.49
C PRO A 202 -7.78 -6.31 -4.34
N GLU A 203 -8.88 -6.09 -3.65
CA GLU A 203 -9.96 -7.08 -3.57
C GLU A 203 -10.70 -7.19 -4.91
N LYS A 204 -11.27 -8.37 -5.14
CA LYS A 204 -12.08 -8.62 -6.34
C LYS A 204 -13.41 -7.90 -6.21
N VAL A 205 -13.70 -7.04 -7.18
CA VAL A 205 -15.01 -6.40 -7.30
C VAL A 205 -15.92 -7.18 -8.25
N PRO A 206 -17.26 -7.03 -8.14
CA PRO A 206 -18.20 -7.64 -9.08
C PRO A 206 -17.91 -7.24 -10.53
N LEU A 207 -18.08 -8.19 -11.47
CA LEU A 207 -17.78 -7.97 -12.89
C LEU A 207 -18.49 -6.75 -13.49
N ILE A 208 -19.69 -6.43 -13.01
CA ILE A 208 -20.48 -5.29 -13.48
C ILE A 208 -19.81 -3.93 -13.21
N VAL A 209 -19.07 -3.79 -12.11
CA VAL A 209 -18.36 -2.55 -11.73
C VAL A 209 -16.86 -2.61 -12.03
N LYS A 210 -16.33 -3.73 -12.54
CA LYS A 210 -14.90 -3.89 -12.82
C LYS A 210 -14.31 -2.80 -13.74
N HIS A 211 -15.11 -2.29 -14.68
CA HIS A 211 -14.68 -1.22 -15.59
C HIS A 211 -14.45 0.13 -14.88
N LEU A 212 -15.07 0.35 -13.71
CA LEU A 212 -14.86 1.54 -12.88
C LEU A 212 -13.57 1.44 -12.05
N TYR A 213 -13.10 0.21 -11.83
CA TYR A 213 -11.97 -0.12 -10.98
C TYR A 213 -10.95 -0.95 -11.75
N PRO A 214 -10.23 -0.37 -12.73
CA PRO A 214 -9.21 -1.10 -13.50
C PRO A 214 -8.13 -1.72 -12.60
N GLN A 215 -7.91 -1.12 -11.42
CA GLN A 215 -7.00 -1.62 -10.39
C GLN A 215 -7.42 -2.98 -9.82
N SER A 216 -8.69 -3.36 -9.90
CA SER A 216 -9.19 -4.65 -9.43
C SER A 216 -8.82 -5.82 -10.35
N THR A 217 -8.05 -5.55 -11.42
CA THR A 217 -7.50 -6.59 -12.27
C THR A 217 -6.42 -7.32 -11.50
N ASP A 218 -6.52 -8.65 -11.45
CA ASP A 218 -5.61 -9.51 -10.69
C ASP A 218 -4.27 -9.65 -11.43
N ASP A 219 -3.49 -8.57 -11.41
CA ASP A 219 -2.14 -8.49 -11.96
C ASP A 219 -1.15 -8.24 -10.82
N PRO A 220 -0.48 -9.29 -10.31
CA PRO A 220 0.46 -9.17 -9.20
C PRO A 220 1.56 -8.14 -9.42
N LYS A 221 1.93 -7.85 -10.67
CA LYS A 221 2.97 -6.87 -11.01
C LYS A 221 2.58 -5.45 -10.59
N LYS A 222 1.26 -5.17 -10.61
CA LYS A 222 0.67 -3.87 -10.29
C LYS A 222 0.10 -3.79 -8.88
N TYR A 223 0.36 -4.80 -8.05
CA TYR A 223 0.11 -4.67 -6.62
C TYR A 223 0.98 -3.55 -6.06
N LEU A 224 0.47 -2.86 -5.04
CA LEU A 224 1.13 -1.67 -4.50
C LEU A 224 2.06 -2.06 -3.35
N ILE A 225 3.25 -1.49 -3.33
CA ILE A 225 4.18 -1.52 -2.22
C ILE A 225 4.14 -0.16 -1.54
N LEU A 226 3.90 -0.16 -0.23
CA LEU A 226 3.85 1.04 0.58
C LEU A 226 4.54 0.82 1.92
N ASN A 227 5.35 1.79 2.33
CA ASN A 227 5.94 1.79 3.66
C ASN A 227 4.84 1.88 4.74
N ALA A 228 4.97 1.12 5.82
CA ALA A 228 4.03 1.06 6.93
C ALA A 228 3.77 2.43 7.57
N ASN A 229 4.75 3.35 7.56
CA ASN A 229 4.58 4.71 8.06
C ASN A 229 3.60 5.55 7.23
N ASN A 230 3.29 5.14 5.99
CA ASN A 230 2.32 5.78 5.11
C ASN A 230 0.92 5.15 5.20
N ILE A 231 0.71 4.23 6.16
CA ILE A 231 -0.55 3.52 6.39
C ILE A 231 -1.06 3.86 7.79
N SER A 232 -2.28 4.36 7.87
CA SER A 232 -2.96 4.70 9.12
C SER A 232 -3.85 3.54 9.55
N THR A 233 -3.33 2.63 10.38
CA THR A 233 -4.05 1.42 10.81
C THR A 233 -5.32 1.69 11.63
N LYS A 234 -5.33 2.79 12.40
CA LYS A 234 -6.51 3.23 13.18
C LYS A 234 -7.40 4.21 12.41
N GLY A 235 -6.92 4.71 11.27
CA GLY A 235 -7.60 5.77 10.51
C GLY A 235 -7.63 7.15 11.18
N ASP A 236 -6.72 7.42 12.12
CA ASP A 236 -6.58 8.68 12.87
C ASP A 236 -5.56 9.66 12.26
N GLU A 237 -4.88 9.28 11.17
CA GLU A 237 -3.93 10.14 10.47
C GLU A 237 -4.40 10.54 9.07
N CYS A 238 -4.39 11.85 8.80
CA CYS A 238 -4.71 12.42 7.48
C CYS A 238 -3.64 12.09 6.43
N ASN A 239 -4.06 12.02 5.15
CA ASN A 239 -3.19 11.85 3.99
C ASN A 239 -2.31 10.60 4.03
N LYS A 240 -2.79 9.55 4.70
CA LYS A 240 -2.22 8.20 4.71
C LYS A 240 -3.25 7.21 4.21
N ALA A 241 -2.80 6.10 3.62
CA ALA A 241 -3.70 5.02 3.22
C ALA A 241 -4.41 4.47 4.46
N GLY A 242 -5.74 4.36 4.41
CA GLY A 242 -6.55 3.92 5.55
C GLY A 242 -7.04 5.05 6.46
N VAL A 243 -6.88 6.31 6.08
CA VAL A 243 -7.53 7.45 6.75
C VAL A 243 -9.03 7.20 6.91
N SER A 244 -9.59 7.51 8.08
CA SER A 244 -11.00 7.25 8.40
C SER A 244 -11.68 8.47 9.02
N TYR A 245 -12.88 8.26 9.54
CA TYR A 245 -13.75 9.30 10.07
C TYR A 245 -13.09 10.15 11.15
N GLU A 246 -12.27 9.56 12.03
CA GLU A 246 -11.60 10.30 13.11
C GLU A 246 -10.68 11.41 12.57
N ALA A 247 -9.74 11.04 11.71
CA ALA A 247 -8.81 11.99 11.10
C ALA A 247 -9.54 13.06 10.29
N PHE A 248 -10.51 12.64 9.47
CA PHE A 248 -11.28 13.53 8.62
C PHE A 248 -12.09 14.53 9.45
N PHE A 249 -12.75 14.05 10.51
CA PHE A 249 -13.54 14.88 11.40
C PHE A 249 -12.65 15.80 12.23
N LYS A 250 -11.58 15.30 12.86
CA LYS A 250 -10.69 16.10 13.74
C LYS A 250 -9.70 16.99 13.00
N GLN A 251 -9.72 17.01 11.67
CA GLN A 251 -8.82 17.83 10.88
C GLN A 251 -8.82 19.29 11.36
N SER A 252 -7.61 19.82 11.61
CA SER A 252 -7.43 21.21 12.01
C SER A 252 -7.89 22.16 10.91
N ASN A 253 -8.67 23.19 11.26
CA ASN A 253 -9.19 24.18 10.32
C ASN A 253 -9.98 23.53 9.16
N ARG A 254 -10.71 22.44 9.45
CA ARG A 254 -11.43 21.66 8.44
C ARG A 254 -12.40 22.45 7.58
N CYS A 255 -12.87 23.63 7.97
CA CYS A 255 -13.72 24.48 7.12
C CYS A 255 -12.93 25.50 6.27
N GLY A 256 -11.69 25.82 6.66
CA GLY A 256 -10.80 26.74 5.96
C GLY A 256 -9.85 26.08 4.96
N VAL A 257 -9.95 24.76 4.78
CA VAL A 257 -9.12 23.97 3.84
C VAL A 257 -9.93 23.57 2.61
N LYS A 258 -9.23 23.28 1.50
CA LYS A 258 -9.85 22.84 0.25
C LYS A 258 -10.61 21.52 0.42
N ARG A 259 -11.61 21.31 -0.44
CA ARG A 259 -12.28 20.02 -0.61
C ARG A 259 -11.25 18.90 -0.85
N SER A 260 -11.54 17.71 -0.33
CA SER A 260 -10.67 16.51 -0.40
C SER A 260 -9.36 16.59 0.41
N SER A 261 -9.13 17.67 1.15
CA SER A 261 -8.05 17.68 2.16
C SER A 261 -8.24 16.55 3.18
N CYS A 262 -7.14 16.07 3.75
CA CYS A 262 -7.04 14.85 4.57
C CYS A 262 -7.13 13.53 3.78
N LEU A 263 -7.50 13.55 2.50
CA LEU A 263 -7.75 12.35 1.69
C LEU A 263 -6.70 12.11 0.59
N ASN A 264 -5.50 12.70 0.69
CA ASN A 264 -4.43 12.44 -0.28
C ASN A 264 -3.72 11.09 0.00
N ASN A 265 -2.89 10.62 -0.94
CA ASN A 265 -2.07 9.40 -0.81
C ASN A 265 -2.88 8.13 -0.49
N GLN A 266 -3.99 7.95 -1.22
CA GLN A 266 -4.83 6.76 -1.11
C GLN A 266 -4.45 5.77 -2.20
N PRO A 267 -4.75 4.47 -2.07
CA PRO A 267 -4.36 3.46 -3.06
C PRO A 267 -4.71 3.83 -4.51
N SER A 268 -5.87 4.46 -4.75
CA SER A 268 -6.27 4.96 -6.07
C SER A 268 -5.34 6.05 -6.62
N HIS A 269 -4.83 6.94 -5.76
CA HIS A 269 -3.86 7.97 -6.12
C HIS A 269 -2.50 7.35 -6.47
N LEU A 270 -2.05 6.38 -5.67
CA LEU A 270 -0.76 5.69 -5.87
C LEU A 270 -0.77 4.84 -7.15
N TRP A 271 -1.86 4.12 -7.39
CA TRP A 271 -2.03 3.35 -8.62
C TRP A 271 -2.08 4.26 -9.85
N LYS A 272 -2.81 5.39 -9.77
CA LYS A 272 -2.87 6.35 -10.87
C LYS A 272 -1.51 6.96 -11.17
N HIS A 273 -0.74 7.31 -10.13
CA HIS A 273 0.62 7.83 -10.28
C HIS A 273 1.48 6.89 -11.14
N ASP A 274 1.48 5.59 -10.85
CA ASP A 274 2.31 4.64 -11.57
C ASP A 274 1.79 4.31 -12.97
N MET A 275 0.47 4.36 -13.18
CA MET A 275 -0.07 4.28 -14.54
C MET A 275 0.32 5.49 -15.40
N ASP A 276 0.24 6.70 -14.84
CA ASP A 276 0.67 7.92 -15.51
C ASP A 276 2.21 7.88 -15.79
N ALA A 277 2.99 7.27 -14.89
CA ALA A 277 4.43 7.02 -15.07
C ALA A 277 4.72 6.05 -16.24
N ILE A 278 3.97 4.95 -16.35
CA ILE A 278 4.05 4.01 -17.48
C ILE A 278 3.75 4.73 -18.80
N GLU A 279 2.67 5.51 -18.86
CA GLU A 279 2.30 6.27 -20.07
C GLU A 279 3.39 7.29 -20.46
N SER A 280 4.09 7.84 -19.48
CA SER A 280 5.17 8.80 -19.67
C SER A 280 6.54 8.17 -19.91
N GLY A 281 6.64 6.84 -19.86
CA GLY A 281 7.91 6.12 -20.02
C GLY A 281 8.92 6.38 -18.89
N ILE A 282 8.46 6.78 -17.70
CA ILE A 282 9.31 7.00 -16.53
C ILE A 282 9.09 5.88 -15.51
N PRO A 283 10.07 5.60 -14.62
CA PRO A 283 9.91 4.60 -13.58
C PRO A 283 8.74 4.96 -12.64
N GLY A 284 7.92 3.96 -12.29
CA GLY A 284 6.92 4.09 -11.23
C GLY A 284 7.55 4.06 -9.84
N SER A 285 6.73 4.25 -8.80
CA SER A 285 7.20 4.33 -7.41
C SER A 285 6.41 3.45 -6.44
N TYR A 286 5.36 2.77 -6.91
CA TYR A 286 4.45 2.03 -6.03
C TYR A 286 4.15 0.61 -6.52
N PHE A 287 4.14 0.33 -7.83
CA PHE A 287 3.93 -1.04 -8.32
C PHE A 287 5.07 -1.95 -7.92
N LEU A 288 4.72 -3.18 -7.53
CA LEU A 288 5.65 -4.23 -7.16
C LEU A 288 6.74 -4.42 -8.22
N GLU A 289 6.38 -4.33 -9.51
CA GLU A 289 7.33 -4.46 -10.62
C GLU A 289 8.47 -3.42 -10.65
N ASN A 290 8.33 -2.30 -9.96
CA ASN A 290 9.40 -1.31 -9.82
C ASN A 290 10.46 -1.71 -8.78
N PHE A 291 10.16 -2.69 -7.93
CA PHE A 291 11.04 -3.10 -6.81
C PHE A 291 11.70 -4.47 -7.06
N VAL A 292 11.04 -5.35 -7.80
CA VAL A 292 11.44 -6.77 -7.88
C VAL A 292 11.40 -7.29 -9.30
N THR A 293 12.18 -8.34 -9.56
CA THR A 293 12.08 -9.12 -10.79
C THR A 293 11.24 -10.38 -10.57
N PHE A 294 10.47 -10.74 -11.59
CA PHE A 294 9.52 -11.86 -11.52
C PHE A 294 10.08 -13.13 -12.18
N PRO A 295 9.75 -14.32 -11.66
CA PRO A 295 10.15 -15.57 -12.30
C PRO A 295 9.47 -15.74 -13.67
N GLN A 296 10.21 -16.20 -14.68
CA GLN A 296 9.66 -16.45 -16.02
C GLN A 296 8.73 -17.68 -16.08
N ASN A 297 9.04 -18.72 -15.30
CA ASN A 297 8.39 -20.04 -15.37
C ASN A 297 7.65 -20.41 -14.08
N SER A 298 7.26 -19.43 -13.27
CA SER A 298 6.55 -19.67 -12.01
C SER A 298 5.50 -18.59 -11.77
N LYS A 299 4.48 -18.92 -10.98
CA LYS A 299 3.45 -17.94 -10.62
C LYS A 299 4.02 -16.95 -9.62
N VAL A 300 3.77 -15.65 -9.86
CA VAL A 300 4.17 -14.59 -8.93
C VAL A 300 3.51 -14.75 -7.57
N MET A 301 2.21 -15.08 -7.55
CA MET A 301 1.47 -15.39 -6.34
C MET A 301 0.98 -16.85 -6.39
N GLU A 302 1.23 -17.60 -5.32
CA GLU A 302 0.79 -18.99 -5.19
C GLU A 302 0.37 -19.31 -3.76
N LYS A 303 -0.61 -20.21 -3.59
CA LYS A 303 -1.00 -20.69 -2.27
C LYS A 303 -0.32 -22.03 -1.99
N ILE A 304 0.66 -22.03 -1.09
CA ILE A 304 1.44 -23.21 -0.69
C ILE A 304 1.00 -23.60 0.73
N ASN A 305 0.48 -24.82 0.90
CA ASN A 305 0.01 -25.33 2.20
C ASN A 305 -0.99 -24.43 2.94
N GLY A 306 -1.79 -23.66 2.19
CA GLY A 306 -2.76 -22.73 2.77
C GLY A 306 -2.26 -21.30 2.96
N THR A 307 -0.96 -21.06 2.78
CA THR A 307 -0.33 -19.74 2.90
C THR A 307 -0.14 -19.12 1.52
N GLU A 308 -0.53 -17.86 1.33
CA GLU A 308 -0.22 -17.11 0.11
C GLU A 308 1.25 -16.70 0.11
N THR A 309 1.94 -17.05 -0.96
CA THR A 309 3.38 -16.88 -1.14
C THR A 309 3.65 -15.98 -2.34
N LEU A 310 4.47 -14.96 -2.14
CA LEU A 310 5.01 -14.11 -3.19
C LEU A 310 6.33 -14.70 -3.68
N ASN A 311 6.37 -15.15 -4.93
CA ASN A 311 7.54 -15.71 -5.58
C ASN A 311 8.24 -14.65 -6.43
N LEU A 312 9.50 -14.39 -6.11
CA LEU A 312 10.35 -13.41 -6.78
C LEU A 312 11.56 -14.10 -7.41
N HIS A 313 12.11 -13.49 -8.45
CA HIS A 313 13.37 -13.94 -9.02
C HIS A 313 14.54 -13.51 -8.12
N TYR A 314 15.51 -14.41 -7.94
CA TYR A 314 16.72 -14.15 -7.19
C TYR A 314 17.88 -14.06 -8.18
N GLU A 315 18.57 -12.91 -8.18
CA GLU A 315 19.61 -12.59 -9.17
C GLU A 315 21.04 -12.74 -8.62
N MET A 316 21.18 -12.87 -7.30
CA MET A 316 22.49 -12.98 -6.68
C MET A 316 23.04 -14.41 -6.78
N ASP A 317 24.34 -14.55 -6.54
CA ASP A 317 25.02 -15.84 -6.59
C ASP A 317 24.53 -16.77 -5.48
N TYR A 318 23.82 -17.84 -5.87
CA TYR A 318 23.41 -18.89 -4.95
C TYR A 318 24.38 -20.07 -5.01
N THR A 319 25.01 -20.41 -3.87
CA THR A 319 25.84 -21.61 -3.76
C THR A 319 25.10 -22.72 -3.02
N SER A 320 25.13 -23.94 -3.57
CA SER A 320 24.71 -25.14 -2.87
C SER A 320 25.76 -26.21 -2.99
N GLU A 321 25.84 -27.06 -1.99
CA GLU A 321 26.68 -28.25 -1.99
C GLU A 321 25.83 -29.49 -2.19
N LEU A 322 26.35 -30.39 -3.01
CA LEU A 322 25.82 -31.72 -3.20
C LEU A 322 26.89 -32.72 -2.75
N LEU A 323 26.61 -33.40 -1.65
CA LEU A 323 27.45 -34.45 -1.12
C LEU A 323 26.94 -35.78 -1.67
N ILE A 324 27.76 -36.47 -2.47
CA ILE A 324 27.44 -37.81 -2.99
C ILE A 324 28.37 -38.81 -2.32
N HIS A 325 27.79 -39.80 -1.65
CA HIS A 325 28.51 -40.90 -1.03
C HIS A 325 28.29 -42.18 -1.84
N LYS A 326 29.40 -42.79 -2.28
CA LYS A 326 29.46 -44.09 -2.94
C LYS A 326 30.80 -44.75 -2.59
N GLU A 327 30.78 -46.03 -2.25
CA GLU A 327 32.01 -46.81 -2.05
C GLU A 327 32.71 -47.06 -3.40
N THR A 328 33.95 -46.59 -3.53
CA THR A 328 34.78 -46.75 -4.73
C THR A 328 36.26 -46.62 -4.38
N ASN A 329 37.12 -47.26 -5.17
CA ASN A 329 38.56 -47.20 -5.00
C ASN A 329 39.18 -45.95 -5.63
N TYR A 330 38.44 -45.26 -6.50
CA TYR A 330 38.94 -44.10 -7.23
C TYR A 330 37.80 -43.14 -7.58
N ASN A 331 38.09 -41.83 -7.46
CA ASN A 331 37.22 -40.74 -7.83
C ASN A 331 37.99 -39.76 -8.72
N SER A 332 37.39 -39.35 -9.84
CA SER A 332 37.93 -38.29 -10.70
C SER A 332 36.81 -37.39 -11.19
N VAL A 333 37.08 -36.10 -11.27
CA VAL A 333 36.15 -35.12 -11.83
C VAL A 333 36.55 -34.84 -13.27
N LEU A 334 35.60 -35.01 -14.19
CA LEU A 334 35.75 -34.63 -15.59
C LEU A 334 34.89 -33.38 -15.82
N THR A 335 35.51 -32.28 -16.22
CA THR A 335 34.83 -31.02 -16.56
C THR A 335 34.96 -30.74 -18.05
N THR A 336 33.88 -30.35 -18.69
CA THR A 336 33.91 -29.84 -20.06
C THR A 336 34.22 -28.34 -20.04
N SER A 337 35.21 -27.91 -20.83
CA SER A 337 35.49 -26.49 -21.07
C SER A 337 35.12 -26.14 -22.50
N ASN A 338 34.16 -25.23 -22.68
CA ASN A 338 33.79 -24.70 -23.99
C ASN A 338 34.21 -23.22 -24.06
N TYR A 339 34.83 -22.83 -25.17
CA TYR A 339 35.18 -21.43 -25.43
C TYR A 339 34.02 -20.75 -26.17
N ILE A 340 33.45 -19.72 -25.56
CA ILE A 340 32.44 -18.87 -26.20
C ILE A 340 33.14 -17.63 -26.76
N ARG A 341 32.91 -17.34 -28.04
CA ARG A 341 33.39 -16.12 -28.70
C ARG A 341 32.22 -15.18 -28.85
N TYR A 342 32.26 -14.02 -28.19
CA TYR A 342 31.28 -12.98 -28.41
C TYR A 342 31.53 -12.35 -29.78
N THR A 343 30.60 -12.55 -30.71
CA THR A 343 30.50 -11.72 -31.92
C THR A 343 29.76 -10.46 -31.55
N LEU A 344 30.47 -9.33 -31.58
CA LEU A 344 29.94 -7.99 -31.43
C LEU A 344 29.18 -7.55 -32.68
#